data_AF-A0A8T7BX24-F1
#
_entry.id   AF-A0A8T7BX24-F1
#
_cell.length_a   1.000
_cell.length_b   1.000
_cell.length_c   1.000
_cell.angle_alpha   90.00
_cell.angle_beta   90.00
_cell.angle_gamma   90.00
#
_symmetry.space_group_name_H-M   'P 1'
#
loop_
_entity.id
_entity.type
_entity.pdbx_description
1 polymer ?
#
loop_
_entity_poly.entity_id
_entity_poly.type
_entity_poly.pdbx_seq_one_letter_code
_entity_poly.pdbx_strand_id
1 'polypeptide(L)'
;MSNFEFTFGSPSQSDAAQSTTNRLRILVLADYRGDNDTRPPLDQRQPRRVNIDNFADRMKRWSPRMSITIEDDSFVMGCTKLEDFEPDALFTTLPPFDALRQSRADIADGKLPDSATSTQEPALTDSTDNTKEDVGDTLSRLLGDDTSTGPKKKSGGLLDSFIANVVADEITPSGSDKAGHLAACDAAIAEIMRRVLHHPKVQRSEASWRGLYALINALEDEELVSVYAMDVNATELQADLLDGDRQNSTLVTRLVEEGKGTFGGEAWDIIVADLMTSPDQAELVAALGAVAKAAGGRLLTDADVTTLDDETPASWQALRSSTAARTVCLTTPRVLLRAPWGRQSEEPDTFGFEECVAEPATEELLWGSGALLVATCLAQQFESGNRSGNLSDQPAAQDRPMFVFEKDGSRHLQPVAEKLLSDNQAEALRAKWGVMPLRPERNGNRLLFPALQHLAAH
;
A
#
# COMPACT_ATOMS: atom_id res chain seq x y z
N MET A 1 12.71 -31.90 -4.56
CA MET A 1 13.43 -30.99 -3.66
C MET A 1 13.75 -29.76 -4.46
N SER A 2 13.15 -28.60 -4.13
CA SER A 2 13.49 -27.34 -4.80
C SER A 2 14.94 -26.98 -4.46
N ASN A 3 15.78 -26.81 -5.48
CA ASN A 3 17.18 -26.41 -5.29
C ASN A 3 17.25 -24.88 -5.29
N PHE A 4 17.53 -24.25 -4.13
CA PHE A 4 17.63 -22.79 -3.99
C PHE A 4 19.04 -22.25 -4.27
N GLU A 5 19.80 -22.92 -5.13
CA GLU A 5 21.11 -22.45 -5.59
C GLU A 5 20.94 -21.55 -6.80
N PHE A 6 20.84 -20.25 -6.54
CA PHE A 6 20.90 -19.21 -7.56
C PHE A 6 22.34 -18.68 -7.63
N THR A 7 22.92 -18.65 -8.83
CA THR A 7 24.24 -18.07 -9.07
C THR A 7 24.08 -16.93 -10.07
N PHE A 8 24.35 -15.70 -9.61
CA PHE A 8 24.30 -14.49 -10.43
C PHE A 8 25.68 -13.83 -10.45
N GLY A 9 26.20 -13.54 -11.64
CA GLY A 9 27.51 -12.93 -11.84
C GLY A 9 28.70 -13.90 -11.68
N SER A 10 29.89 -13.44 -12.07
CA SER A 10 31.14 -14.17 -11.83
C SER A 10 31.66 -13.92 -10.40
N PRO A 11 32.21 -14.92 -9.71
CA PRO A 11 32.80 -14.72 -8.39
C PRO A 11 34.06 -13.87 -8.52
N SER A 12 33.94 -12.55 -8.41
CA SER A 12 35.09 -11.67 -8.20
C SER A 12 35.64 -11.95 -6.80
N GLN A 13 36.95 -12.17 -6.67
CA GLN A 13 37.72 -12.63 -5.50
C GLN A 13 37.64 -11.79 -4.19
N SER A 14 36.58 -11.03 -3.96
CA SER A 14 36.37 -10.26 -2.72
C SER A 14 35.01 -10.57 -2.08
N ASP A 15 34.75 -11.84 -1.75
CA ASP A 15 33.59 -12.27 -0.95
C ASP A 15 33.72 -11.93 0.56
N ALA A 16 34.76 -11.19 0.96
CA ALA A 16 35.09 -10.94 2.36
C ALA A 16 35.47 -9.48 2.70
N ALA A 17 35.17 -8.52 1.83
CA ALA A 17 35.30 -7.11 2.22
C ALA A 17 33.93 -6.60 2.68
N GLN A 18 33.72 -6.52 4.00
CA GLN A 18 32.83 -5.49 4.54
C GLN A 18 33.18 -4.19 3.82
N SER A 19 32.18 -3.52 3.26
CA SER A 19 32.42 -2.36 2.42
C SER A 19 33.28 -1.36 3.22
N THR A 20 34.50 -1.15 2.75
CA THR A 20 35.42 -0.12 3.26
C THR A 20 34.96 1.26 2.83
N THR A 21 33.78 1.36 2.22
CA THR A 21 33.13 2.59 1.83
C THR A 21 32.61 3.30 3.07
N ASN A 22 32.94 4.59 3.16
CA ASN A 22 32.47 5.48 4.20
C ASN A 22 30.96 5.81 4.08
N ARG A 23 30.21 5.06 3.26
CA ARG A 23 28.84 5.36 2.85
C ARG A 23 27.99 4.10 2.80
N LEU A 24 26.76 4.20 3.30
CA LEU A 24 25.72 3.17 3.25
C LEU A 24 24.78 3.43 2.06
N ARG A 25 24.61 2.45 1.18
CA ARG A 25 23.71 2.50 0.03
C ARG A 25 22.50 1.60 0.24
N ILE A 26 21.33 2.23 0.27
CA ILE A 26 20.04 1.55 0.43
C ILE A 26 19.26 1.66 -0.89
N LEU A 27 18.81 0.53 -1.41
CA LEU A 27 17.88 0.47 -2.54
C LEU A 27 16.51 0.00 -2.06
N VAL A 28 15.45 0.72 -2.42
CA VAL A 28 14.06 0.33 -2.17
C VAL A 28 13.40 -0.08 -3.48
N LEU A 29 12.92 -1.32 -3.53
CA LEU A 29 12.12 -1.88 -4.62
C LEU A 29 10.65 -1.85 -4.18
N ALA A 30 9.79 -1.09 -4.87
CA ALA A 30 8.36 -1.02 -4.57
C ALA A 30 7.53 -0.68 -5.82
N ASP A 31 6.21 -0.92 -5.73
CA ASP A 31 5.25 -0.58 -6.77
C ASP A 31 4.88 0.92 -6.69
N TYR A 32 5.75 1.79 -7.20
CA TYR A 32 5.58 3.23 -7.12
C TYR A 32 4.65 3.82 -8.20
N ARG A 33 4.34 3.05 -9.26
CA ARG A 33 3.48 3.51 -10.36
C ARG A 33 2.06 2.96 -10.32
N GLY A 34 1.81 1.86 -9.62
CA GLY A 34 0.50 1.20 -9.58
C GLY A 34 0.02 0.77 -10.97
N ASP A 35 -1.24 1.08 -11.27
CA ASP A 35 -1.93 0.78 -12.54
C ASP A 35 -1.60 1.80 -13.65
N ASN A 36 -0.48 2.51 -13.59
CA ASN A 36 -0.15 3.49 -14.62
C ASN A 36 0.19 2.78 -15.95
N ASP A 37 -0.71 2.90 -16.93
CA ASP A 37 -0.59 2.34 -18.29
C ASP A 37 0.67 2.80 -19.05
N THR A 38 1.31 3.89 -18.60
CA THR A 38 2.58 4.40 -19.18
C THR A 38 3.83 3.86 -18.46
N ARG A 39 3.68 2.87 -17.58
CA ARG A 39 4.81 2.19 -16.90
C ARG A 39 5.76 1.61 -17.96
N PRO A 40 7.02 2.08 -18.02
CA PRO A 40 8.00 1.55 -18.96
C PRO A 40 8.31 0.08 -18.64
N PRO A 41 8.70 -0.72 -19.65
CA PRO A 41 9.23 -2.07 -19.43
C PRO A 41 10.36 -2.11 -18.38
N LEU A 42 10.55 -3.27 -17.72
CA LEU A 42 11.52 -3.42 -16.62
C LEU A 42 12.94 -3.06 -17.05
N ASP A 43 13.32 -3.45 -18.25
CA ASP A 43 14.62 -3.19 -18.85
C ASP A 43 14.89 -1.71 -19.15
N GLN A 44 13.90 -0.83 -19.03
CA GLN A 44 14.08 0.62 -19.19
C GLN A 44 14.08 1.36 -17.85
N ARG A 45 13.89 0.65 -16.74
CA ARG A 45 13.85 1.20 -15.39
C ARG A 45 15.20 1.02 -14.71
N GLN A 46 15.61 2.03 -13.95
CA GLN A 46 16.89 2.06 -13.24
C GLN A 46 16.66 2.56 -11.81
N PRO A 47 17.47 2.09 -10.84
CA PRO A 47 17.55 2.72 -9.52
C PRO A 47 17.82 4.22 -9.64
N ARG A 48 17.01 5.03 -8.94
CA ARG A 48 17.14 6.48 -8.91
C ARG A 48 17.39 6.94 -7.49
N ARG A 49 18.38 7.81 -7.28
CA ARG A 49 18.60 8.44 -5.98
C ARG A 49 17.36 9.22 -5.57
N VAL A 50 16.96 9.08 -4.32
CA VAL A 50 15.84 9.78 -3.69
C VAL A 50 16.33 10.46 -2.41
N ASN A 51 15.95 11.72 -2.21
CA ASN A 51 16.16 12.49 -1.00
C ASN A 51 15.01 13.49 -0.83
N ILE A 52 15.01 14.27 0.26
CA ILE A 52 13.92 15.22 0.56
C ILE A 52 13.74 16.21 -0.59
N ASP A 53 14.84 16.74 -1.14
CA ASP A 53 14.81 17.76 -2.19
C ASP A 53 14.18 17.28 -3.50
N ASN A 54 14.40 16.01 -3.88
CA ASN A 54 13.92 15.48 -5.16
C ASN A 54 12.72 14.55 -5.04
N PHE A 55 12.22 14.28 -3.83
CA PHE A 55 11.11 13.35 -3.58
C PHE A 55 9.85 13.72 -4.38
N ALA A 56 9.42 14.97 -4.33
CA ALA A 56 8.24 15.45 -5.05
C ALA A 56 8.38 15.30 -6.58
N ASP A 57 9.57 15.62 -7.12
CA ASP A 57 9.87 15.45 -8.55
C ASP A 57 9.87 13.98 -8.96
N ARG A 58 10.33 13.07 -8.09
CA ARG A 58 10.30 11.62 -8.32
C ARG A 58 8.85 11.12 -8.40
N MET A 59 8.03 11.50 -7.44
CA MET A 59 6.61 11.12 -7.40
C MET A 59 5.86 11.64 -8.62
N LYS A 60 6.04 12.92 -8.97
CA LYS A 60 5.47 13.51 -10.18
C LYS A 60 5.91 12.81 -11.46
N ARG A 61 7.19 12.44 -11.58
CA ARG A 61 7.73 11.74 -12.76
C ARG A 61 7.20 10.32 -12.89
N TRP A 62 7.04 9.59 -11.78
CA TRP A 62 6.49 8.24 -11.80
C TRP A 62 4.97 8.24 -11.95
N SER A 63 4.30 9.32 -11.52
CA SER A 63 2.87 9.55 -11.67
C SER A 63 2.04 8.32 -11.28
N PRO A 64 2.06 7.91 -10.00
CA PRO A 64 1.22 6.82 -9.49
C PRO A 64 -0.23 6.94 -9.98
N ARG A 65 -0.80 5.81 -10.42
CA ARG A 65 -2.24 5.72 -10.77
C ARG A 65 -2.84 4.47 -10.14
N MET A 66 -4.09 4.59 -9.68
CA MET A 66 -4.86 3.49 -9.14
C MET A 66 -6.23 3.50 -9.79
N SER A 67 -6.57 2.39 -10.45
CA SER A 67 -7.91 2.12 -10.94
C SER A 67 -8.75 1.60 -9.79
N ILE A 68 -9.71 2.41 -9.36
CA ILE A 68 -10.57 2.18 -8.20
C ILE A 68 -11.97 1.86 -8.71
N THR A 69 -12.58 0.84 -8.13
CA THR A 69 -14.00 0.53 -8.34
C THR A 69 -14.68 0.55 -6.98
N ILE A 70 -15.66 1.43 -6.83
CA ILE A 70 -16.53 1.48 -5.66
C ILE A 70 -17.93 1.14 -6.14
N GLU A 71 -18.45 0.00 -5.71
CA GLU A 71 -19.70 -0.58 -6.22
C GLU A 71 -19.64 -0.75 -7.75
N ASP A 72 -20.44 -0.01 -8.51
CA ASP A 72 -20.49 -0.08 -9.97
C ASP A 72 -19.73 1.05 -10.67
N ASP A 73 -19.18 2.01 -9.92
CA ASP A 73 -18.49 3.18 -10.45
C ASP A 73 -16.97 2.98 -10.44
N SER A 74 -16.37 2.96 -11.64
CA SER A 74 -14.92 2.90 -11.83
C SER A 74 -14.34 4.25 -12.20
N PHE A 75 -13.25 4.62 -11.54
CA PHE A 75 -12.50 5.84 -11.82
C PHE A 75 -11.00 5.60 -11.57
N VAL A 76 -10.17 6.55 -12.03
CA VAL A 76 -8.73 6.49 -11.83
C VAL A 76 -8.31 7.64 -10.93
N MET A 77 -7.68 7.29 -9.81
CA MET A 77 -6.99 8.23 -8.93
C MET A 77 -5.53 8.34 -9.37
N GLY A 78 -5.07 9.56 -9.61
CA GLY A 78 -3.66 9.84 -9.89
C GLY A 78 -3.06 10.71 -8.81
N CYS A 79 -1.85 10.40 -8.38
CA CYS A 79 -1.12 11.18 -7.38
C CYS A 79 0.20 11.67 -7.97
N THR A 80 0.62 12.88 -7.60
CA THR A 80 1.87 13.50 -8.02
C THR A 80 2.69 14.04 -6.85
N LYS A 81 2.05 14.21 -5.69
CA LYS A 81 2.65 14.60 -4.41
C LYS A 81 1.97 13.83 -3.27
N LEU A 82 2.57 13.83 -2.08
CA LEU A 82 2.10 12.99 -0.97
C LEU A 82 0.74 13.47 -0.42
N GLU A 83 0.51 14.78 -0.47
CA GLU A 83 -0.71 15.45 -0.02
C GLU A 83 -1.91 15.09 -0.90
N ASP A 84 -1.69 14.52 -2.10
CA ASP A 84 -2.79 14.04 -2.95
C ASP A 84 -3.55 12.85 -2.33
N PHE A 85 -3.00 12.22 -1.28
CA PHE A 85 -3.69 11.20 -0.48
C PHE A 85 -4.56 11.76 0.66
N GLU A 86 -4.53 13.08 0.89
CA GLU A 86 -5.28 13.71 1.97
C GLU A 86 -6.77 13.89 1.60
N PRO A 87 -7.70 13.77 2.55
CA PRO A 87 -9.13 13.83 2.27
C PRO A 87 -9.56 15.11 1.53
N ASP A 88 -8.97 16.27 1.84
CA ASP A 88 -9.28 17.53 1.15
C ASP A 88 -8.87 17.50 -0.33
N ALA A 89 -7.69 16.95 -0.63
CA ALA A 89 -7.21 16.80 -2.00
C ALA A 89 -8.07 15.80 -2.78
N LEU A 90 -8.40 14.67 -2.16
CA LEU A 90 -9.27 13.64 -2.74
C LEU A 90 -10.67 14.17 -3.00
N PHE A 91 -11.25 14.87 -2.04
CA PHE A 91 -12.57 15.47 -2.14
C PHE A 91 -12.63 16.49 -3.28
N THR A 92 -11.55 17.25 -3.50
CA THR A 92 -11.48 18.25 -4.56
C THR A 92 -11.33 17.63 -5.95
N THR A 93 -10.58 16.54 -6.08
CA THR A 93 -10.09 16.05 -7.37
C THR A 93 -10.83 14.84 -7.92
N LEU A 94 -11.43 14.00 -7.05
CA LEU A 94 -11.99 12.73 -7.50
C LEU A 94 -13.42 12.86 -8.05
N PRO A 95 -13.73 12.19 -9.18
CA PRO A 95 -15.05 12.22 -9.80
C PRO A 95 -16.25 11.82 -8.91
N PRO A 96 -16.15 10.82 -8.01
CA PRO A 96 -17.27 10.45 -7.14
C PRO A 96 -17.82 11.59 -6.27
N PHE A 97 -17.02 12.63 -6.04
CA PHE A 97 -17.43 13.79 -5.24
C PHE A 97 -18.00 14.94 -6.08
N ASP A 98 -17.97 14.88 -7.42
CA ASP A 98 -18.39 16.00 -8.30
C ASP A 98 -19.83 16.46 -8.00
N ALA A 99 -20.77 15.51 -7.99
CA ALA A 99 -22.17 15.81 -7.75
C ALA A 99 -22.46 16.11 -6.27
N LEU A 100 -21.69 15.54 -5.32
CA LEU A 100 -21.80 15.89 -3.90
C LEU A 100 -21.29 17.31 -3.62
N ARG A 101 -20.20 17.75 -4.25
CA ARG A 101 -19.72 19.14 -4.18
C ARG A 101 -20.77 20.12 -4.69
N GLN A 102 -21.41 19.80 -5.82
CA GLN A 102 -22.48 20.62 -6.38
C GLN A 102 -23.70 20.66 -5.46
N SER A 103 -24.17 19.50 -4.99
CA SER A 103 -25.31 19.40 -4.06
C SER A 103 -25.06 20.18 -2.77
N ARG A 104 -23.88 20.01 -2.17
CA ARG A 104 -23.47 20.74 -0.96
C ARG A 104 -23.48 22.26 -1.17
N ALA A 105 -22.98 22.73 -2.32
CA ALA A 105 -23.00 24.16 -2.68
C ALA A 105 -24.43 24.69 -2.89
N ASP A 106 -25.28 23.93 -3.59
CA ASP A 106 -26.68 24.32 -3.82
C ASP A 106 -27.47 24.39 -2.50
N ILE A 107 -27.29 23.42 -1.61
CA ILE A 107 -27.88 23.44 -0.25
C ILE A 107 -27.37 24.65 0.54
N ALA A 108 -26.06 24.94 0.46
CA ALA A 108 -25.45 26.10 1.10
C ALA A 108 -26.00 27.43 0.57
N ASP A 109 -26.37 27.51 -0.71
CA ASP A 109 -27.03 28.65 -1.35
C ASP A 109 -28.56 28.70 -1.08
N GLY A 110 -29.10 27.72 -0.36
CA GLY A 110 -30.53 27.65 -0.01
C GLY A 110 -31.40 27.03 -1.09
N LYS A 111 -30.82 26.43 -2.14
CA LYS A 111 -31.52 25.56 -3.07
C LYS A 111 -31.66 24.18 -2.44
N LEU A 112 -32.78 23.95 -1.80
CA LEU A 112 -33.10 22.65 -1.23
C LEU A 112 -33.51 21.70 -2.36
N PRO A 113 -33.09 20.42 -2.32
CA PRO A 113 -33.59 19.43 -3.27
C PRO A 113 -35.11 19.34 -3.12
N ASP A 114 -35.83 19.41 -4.24
CA ASP A 114 -37.29 19.24 -4.23
C ASP A 114 -37.60 17.85 -3.68
N SER A 115 -38.21 17.75 -2.49
CA SER A 115 -38.69 16.48 -1.90
C SER A 115 -39.84 15.83 -2.70
N ALA A 116 -40.02 16.19 -3.98
CA ALA A 116 -41.15 15.84 -4.82
C ALA A 116 -40.73 15.15 -6.12
N THR A 117 -39.89 14.11 -6.06
CA THR A 117 -39.81 13.14 -7.18
C THR A 117 -39.62 11.69 -6.71
N SER A 118 -40.50 11.21 -5.84
CA SER A 118 -40.78 9.77 -5.71
C SER A 118 -42.14 9.53 -5.05
N THR A 119 -43.20 10.02 -5.68
CA THR A 119 -44.54 9.48 -5.46
C THR A 119 -45.06 9.02 -6.81
N GLN A 120 -44.48 7.94 -7.31
CA GLN A 120 -45.18 7.13 -8.29
C GLN A 120 -46.11 6.23 -7.48
N GLU A 121 -47.38 6.64 -7.39
CA GLU A 121 -48.46 5.80 -6.86
C GLU A 121 -48.39 4.41 -7.50
N PRO A 122 -48.50 3.32 -6.73
CA PRO A 122 -48.71 2.00 -7.32
C PRO A 122 -50.13 2.01 -7.91
N ALA A 123 -50.22 2.23 -9.22
CA ALA A 123 -51.45 1.98 -9.95
C ALA A 123 -51.75 0.48 -9.87
N LEU A 124 -52.69 0.12 -9.00
CA LEU A 124 -53.41 -1.14 -9.04
C LEU A 124 -54.12 -1.21 -10.39
N THR A 125 -53.66 -2.09 -11.28
CA THR A 125 -54.45 -2.53 -12.43
C THR A 125 -54.57 -4.03 -12.41
N ASP A 126 -55.82 -4.46 -12.28
CA ASP A 126 -56.34 -5.82 -12.34
C ASP A 126 -55.68 -6.66 -13.44
N SER A 127 -55.33 -7.86 -13.05
CA SER A 127 -55.11 -9.00 -13.92
C SER A 127 -56.36 -9.30 -14.74
N THR A 128 -56.28 -9.19 -16.07
CA THR A 128 -57.00 -10.07 -16.99
C THR A 128 -56.21 -10.32 -18.28
N ASP A 129 -56.18 -11.61 -18.58
CA ASP A 129 -55.63 -12.33 -19.72
C ASP A 129 -56.01 -11.76 -21.11
N ASN A 130 -55.03 -11.61 -22.00
CA ASN A 130 -55.14 -12.15 -23.37
C ASN A 130 -53.82 -12.11 -24.16
N THR A 131 -53.58 -13.23 -24.83
CA THR A 131 -52.53 -13.53 -25.79
C THR A 131 -52.61 -12.70 -27.07
N LYS A 132 -51.44 -12.29 -27.60
CA LYS A 132 -51.11 -12.29 -29.04
C LYS A 132 -49.62 -11.99 -29.26
N GLU A 133 -48.92 -12.98 -29.79
CA GLU A 133 -47.62 -12.86 -30.44
C GLU A 133 -47.76 -11.92 -31.66
N ASP A 134 -46.84 -10.96 -31.81
CA ASP A 134 -46.64 -10.25 -33.07
C ASP A 134 -45.23 -10.54 -33.61
N VAL A 135 -45.21 -11.07 -34.83
CA VAL A 135 -44.10 -11.76 -35.49
C VAL A 135 -43.16 -10.75 -36.19
N GLY A 136 -43.17 -9.49 -35.76
CA GLY A 136 -42.39 -8.40 -36.37
C GLY A 136 -40.94 -8.28 -35.88
N ASP A 137 -40.65 -8.67 -34.64
CA ASP A 137 -39.37 -8.36 -33.99
C ASP A 137 -38.26 -9.40 -34.22
N THR A 138 -38.61 -10.55 -34.81
CA THR A 138 -37.65 -11.64 -35.05
C THR A 138 -36.94 -11.53 -36.41
N LEU A 139 -37.46 -10.73 -37.34
CA LEU A 139 -36.87 -10.49 -38.67
C LEU A 139 -35.85 -9.34 -38.69
N SER A 140 -35.94 -8.39 -37.76
CA SER A 140 -35.03 -7.24 -37.65
C SER A 140 -33.68 -7.56 -36.98
N ARG A 141 -33.50 -8.78 -36.46
CA ARG A 141 -32.24 -9.25 -35.87
C ARG A 141 -31.36 -10.06 -36.83
N LEU A 142 -31.84 -10.34 -38.06
CA LEU A 142 -31.16 -11.23 -39.02
C LEU A 142 -30.62 -10.50 -40.27
N LEU A 143 -30.89 -9.20 -40.43
CA LEU A 143 -30.21 -8.36 -41.40
C LEU A 143 -29.51 -7.22 -40.67
N GLY A 144 -28.21 -7.37 -40.45
CA GLY A 144 -27.38 -6.28 -39.96
C GLY A 144 -27.33 -5.15 -40.98
N ASP A 145 -27.56 -3.93 -40.52
CA ASP A 145 -26.81 -2.78 -40.98
C ASP A 145 -26.74 -1.71 -39.88
N ASP A 146 -25.60 -1.02 -39.87
CA ASP A 146 -25.16 -0.05 -38.89
C ASP A 146 -25.91 1.29 -39.00
N THR A 147 -25.70 2.13 -37.97
CA THR A 147 -26.00 3.56 -37.84
C THR A 147 -27.34 3.96 -37.17
N SER A 148 -27.27 4.21 -35.86
CA SER A 148 -27.82 5.44 -35.28
C SER A 148 -27.13 5.80 -33.96
N THR A 149 -26.30 6.85 -34.02
CA THR A 149 -25.83 7.62 -32.87
C THR A 149 -26.98 8.46 -32.33
N GLY A 150 -27.54 8.07 -31.19
CA GLY A 150 -28.40 8.90 -30.34
C GLY A 150 -27.82 8.97 -28.93
N PRO A 151 -27.96 10.10 -28.20
CA PRO A 151 -27.34 10.26 -26.89
C PRO A 151 -28.00 9.28 -25.91
N LYS A 152 -27.23 8.29 -25.45
CA LYS A 152 -27.63 7.46 -24.31
C LYS A 152 -27.74 8.38 -23.10
N LYS A 153 -28.97 8.56 -22.60
CA LYS A 153 -29.23 9.07 -21.24
C LYS A 153 -28.32 8.28 -20.29
N LYS A 154 -27.41 8.99 -19.61
CA LYS A 154 -26.72 8.42 -18.44
C LYS A 154 -27.80 7.97 -17.48
N SER A 155 -27.85 6.68 -17.21
CA SER A 155 -28.60 6.12 -16.09
C SER A 155 -28.21 6.90 -14.85
N GLY A 156 -29.21 7.45 -14.13
CA GLY A 156 -29.01 8.00 -12.80
C GLY A 156 -28.31 6.94 -11.97
N GLY A 157 -27.04 7.19 -11.66
CA GLY A 157 -26.18 6.28 -10.93
C GLY A 157 -26.50 6.32 -9.44
N LEU A 158 -25.87 5.41 -8.70
CA LEU A 158 -26.02 5.20 -7.26
C LEU A 158 -26.01 6.47 -6.41
N LEU A 159 -25.38 7.56 -6.85
CA LEU A 159 -25.47 8.84 -6.15
C LEU A 159 -26.91 9.32 -5.99
N ASP A 160 -27.77 9.19 -7.01
CA ASP A 160 -29.17 9.64 -6.92
C ASP A 160 -30.00 8.74 -5.97
N SER A 161 -29.73 7.43 -5.94
CA SER A 161 -30.42 6.50 -5.06
C SER A 161 -29.86 6.47 -3.64
N PHE A 162 -28.57 6.76 -3.45
CA PHE A 162 -27.89 6.82 -2.15
C PHE A 162 -28.14 8.18 -1.48
N ILE A 163 -28.12 9.28 -2.23
CA ILE A 163 -28.64 10.57 -1.77
C ILE A 163 -30.11 10.38 -1.39
N ALA A 164 -30.93 9.73 -2.23
CA ALA A 164 -32.33 9.47 -1.88
C ALA A 164 -32.49 8.62 -0.60
N ASN A 165 -31.66 7.59 -0.39
CA ASN A 165 -31.77 6.70 0.79
C ASN A 165 -31.22 7.33 2.07
N VAL A 166 -30.09 8.04 2.03
CA VAL A 166 -29.53 8.74 3.20
C VAL A 166 -30.40 9.93 3.60
N VAL A 167 -31.03 10.59 2.62
CA VAL A 167 -31.98 11.69 2.84
C VAL A 167 -33.36 11.17 3.28
N ALA A 168 -33.74 9.93 2.94
CA ALA A 168 -35.06 9.38 3.30
C ALA A 168 -35.22 9.02 4.78
N ASP A 169 -34.16 8.56 5.45
CA ASP A 169 -34.26 8.09 6.84
C ASP A 169 -34.19 9.21 7.89
N GLU A 170 -33.73 10.42 7.53
CA GLU A 170 -33.52 11.55 8.45
C GLU A 170 -34.53 12.71 8.29
N ILE A 171 -35.41 12.69 7.28
CA ILE A 171 -36.40 13.79 7.11
C ILE A 171 -37.67 13.51 7.92
N THR A 172 -37.81 14.21 9.05
CA THR A 172 -39.15 14.51 9.58
C THR A 172 -39.81 15.58 8.71
N PRO A 173 -41.13 15.46 8.40
CA PRO A 173 -41.79 16.37 7.48
C PRO A 173 -42.08 17.71 8.19
N SER A 174 -41.15 18.65 8.09
CA SER A 174 -41.36 20.08 8.34
C SER A 174 -40.33 20.87 7.55
N GLY A 175 -40.78 21.92 6.85
CA GLY A 175 -40.03 22.56 5.77
C GLY A 175 -38.62 23.07 6.09
N SER A 176 -37.79 23.08 5.05
CA SER A 176 -36.49 23.76 4.93
C SER A 176 -35.46 23.48 6.03
N ASP A 177 -35.30 22.22 6.45
CA ASP A 177 -34.14 21.86 7.27
C ASP A 177 -32.86 21.79 6.42
N LYS A 178 -32.33 22.97 6.08
CA LYS A 178 -31.04 23.12 5.40
C LYS A 178 -29.92 22.41 6.16
N ALA A 179 -29.98 22.41 7.49
CA ALA A 179 -28.96 21.78 8.32
C ALA A 179 -29.01 20.25 8.18
N GLY A 180 -30.21 19.65 8.21
CA GLY A 180 -30.40 18.22 7.97
C GLY A 180 -29.93 17.77 6.57
N HIS A 181 -30.26 18.52 5.52
CA HIS A 181 -29.79 18.19 4.17
C HIS A 181 -28.27 18.32 4.02
N LEU A 182 -27.66 19.32 4.64
CA LEU A 182 -26.21 19.48 4.65
C LEU A 182 -25.53 18.34 5.41
N ALA A 183 -26.08 17.95 6.57
CA ALA A 183 -25.57 16.84 7.37
C ALA A 183 -25.66 15.51 6.61
N ALA A 184 -26.78 15.25 5.90
CA ALA A 184 -26.93 14.08 5.05
C ALA A 184 -25.91 14.06 3.90
N CYS A 185 -25.65 15.23 3.28
CA CYS A 185 -24.64 15.36 2.23
C CYS A 185 -23.23 15.11 2.76
N ASP A 186 -22.86 15.71 3.91
CA ASP A 186 -21.55 15.51 4.55
C ASP A 186 -21.36 14.05 5.00
N ALA A 187 -22.42 13.36 5.46
CA ALA A 187 -22.39 11.94 5.77
C ALA A 187 -22.11 11.07 4.53
N ALA A 188 -22.73 11.38 3.39
CA ALA A 188 -22.46 10.69 2.12
C ALA A 188 -21.03 10.93 1.62
N ILE A 189 -20.51 12.15 1.77
CA ILE A 189 -19.12 12.49 1.44
C ILE A 189 -18.17 11.66 2.31
N ALA A 190 -18.40 11.61 3.63
CA ALA A 190 -17.56 10.84 4.54
C ALA A 190 -17.55 9.34 4.21
N GLU A 191 -18.70 8.76 3.88
CA GLU A 191 -18.79 7.34 3.53
C GLU A 191 -17.99 7.00 2.26
N ILE A 192 -18.15 7.78 1.19
CA ILE A 192 -17.38 7.58 -0.04
C ILE A 192 -15.88 7.80 0.23
N MET A 193 -15.53 8.80 1.04
CA MET A 193 -14.14 9.06 1.41
C MET A 193 -13.47 7.88 2.11
N ARG A 194 -14.14 7.24 3.08
CA ARG A 194 -13.62 6.00 3.71
C ARG A 194 -13.36 4.92 2.67
N ARG A 195 -14.32 4.67 1.78
CA ARG A 195 -14.17 3.65 0.72
C ARG A 195 -12.99 3.93 -0.21
N VAL A 196 -12.72 5.19 -0.53
CA VAL A 196 -11.54 5.59 -1.30
C VAL A 196 -10.26 5.32 -0.51
N LEU A 197 -10.16 5.84 0.71
CA LEU A 197 -8.96 5.72 1.56
C LEU A 197 -8.64 4.27 1.91
N HIS A 198 -9.66 3.45 2.15
CA HIS A 198 -9.52 2.04 2.50
C HIS A 198 -9.39 1.12 1.29
N HIS A 199 -9.45 1.65 0.06
CA HIS A 199 -9.30 0.85 -1.13
C HIS A 199 -7.88 0.24 -1.17
N PRO A 200 -7.71 -1.09 -1.35
CA PRO A 200 -6.40 -1.75 -1.21
C PRO A 200 -5.30 -1.19 -2.11
N LYS A 201 -5.66 -0.72 -3.32
CA LYS A 201 -4.69 -0.10 -4.24
C LYS A 201 -4.24 1.28 -3.76
N VAL A 202 -5.14 2.05 -3.15
CA VAL A 202 -4.82 3.38 -2.60
C VAL A 202 -3.89 3.20 -1.42
N GLN A 203 -4.25 2.35 -0.45
CA GLN A 203 -3.41 2.08 0.71
C GLN A 203 -2.04 1.53 0.34
N ARG A 204 -1.95 0.61 -0.63
CA ARG A 204 -0.65 0.09 -1.09
C ARG A 204 0.23 1.21 -1.64
N SER A 205 -0.32 2.04 -2.53
CA SER A 205 0.43 3.16 -3.10
C SER A 205 0.83 4.18 -2.02
N GLU A 206 -0.10 4.57 -1.15
CA GLU A 206 0.16 5.51 -0.06
C GLU A 206 1.23 4.95 0.89
N ALA A 207 1.16 3.68 1.25
CA ALA A 207 2.10 3.03 2.15
C ALA A 207 3.52 2.99 1.59
N SER A 208 3.70 2.63 0.31
CA SER A 208 5.03 2.61 -0.33
C SER A 208 5.65 4.02 -0.40
N TRP A 209 4.85 5.04 -0.72
CA TRP A 209 5.34 6.43 -0.79
C TRP A 209 5.62 7.03 0.58
N ARG A 210 4.71 6.85 1.56
CA ARG A 210 4.93 7.31 2.94
C ARG A 210 6.08 6.57 3.60
N GLY A 211 6.25 5.27 3.34
CA GLY A 211 7.37 4.48 3.85
C GLY A 211 8.71 4.96 3.31
N LEU A 212 8.80 5.23 2.00
CA LEU A 212 10.00 5.83 1.40
C LEU A 212 10.28 7.23 1.96
N TYR A 213 9.24 8.06 2.09
CA TYR A 213 9.35 9.39 2.67
C TYR A 213 9.84 9.34 4.12
N ALA A 214 9.30 8.44 4.94
CA ALA A 214 9.70 8.25 6.33
C ALA A 214 11.17 7.81 6.45
N LEU A 215 11.66 6.97 5.54
CA LEU A 215 13.07 6.60 5.48
C LEU A 215 13.97 7.82 5.21
N ILE A 216 13.71 8.58 4.13
CA ILE A 216 14.58 9.72 3.76
C ILE A 216 14.48 10.88 4.76
N ASN A 217 13.31 11.10 5.35
CA ASN A 217 13.09 12.17 6.34
C ASN A 217 13.76 11.87 7.69
N ALA A 218 14.12 10.61 7.95
CA ALA A 218 14.76 10.18 9.18
C ALA A 218 16.29 10.25 9.16
N LEU A 219 16.88 10.62 8.02
CA LEU A 219 18.33 10.73 7.80
C LEU A 219 18.80 12.17 7.97
N GLU A 220 19.99 12.35 8.52
CA GLU A 220 20.62 13.66 8.74
C GLU A 220 21.77 13.92 7.76
N ASP A 221 22.46 12.88 7.29
CA ASP A 221 23.65 12.97 6.45
C ASP A 221 23.50 12.14 5.17
N GLU A 222 23.12 12.83 4.08
CA GLU A 222 22.94 12.22 2.77
C GLU A 222 24.24 11.83 2.05
N GLU A 223 25.40 12.29 2.56
CA GLU A 223 26.72 11.86 2.08
C GLU A 223 27.13 10.54 2.73
N LEU A 224 26.74 10.30 3.98
CA LEU A 224 26.95 9.03 4.68
C LEU A 224 25.92 7.97 4.33
N VAL A 225 24.66 8.34 4.09
CA VAL A 225 23.61 7.40 3.69
C VAL A 225 22.96 7.86 2.40
N SER A 226 22.97 7.01 1.38
CA SER A 226 22.33 7.30 0.10
C SER A 226 21.21 6.32 -0.20
N VAL A 227 20.00 6.85 -0.31
CA VAL A 227 18.79 6.10 -0.63
C VAL A 227 18.48 6.18 -2.12
N TYR A 228 18.15 5.03 -2.69
CA TYR A 228 17.71 4.88 -4.07
C TYR A 228 16.38 4.13 -4.08
N ALA A 229 15.55 4.43 -5.08
CA ALA A 229 14.29 3.73 -5.30
C ALA A 229 14.23 3.22 -6.74
N MET A 230 13.62 2.05 -6.94
CA MET A 230 13.31 1.50 -8.25
C MET A 230 11.87 1.00 -8.26
N ASP A 231 11.12 1.47 -9.26
CA ASP A 231 9.75 1.04 -9.51
C ASP A 231 9.71 -0.39 -10.06
N VAL A 232 9.15 -1.31 -9.28
CA VAL A 232 8.95 -2.71 -9.66
C VAL A 232 7.86 -3.33 -8.79
N ASN A 233 6.99 -4.16 -9.37
CA ASN A 233 5.96 -4.88 -8.61
C ASN A 233 6.28 -6.37 -8.44
N ALA A 234 5.53 -7.04 -7.56
CA ALA A 234 5.72 -8.46 -7.23
C ALA A 234 5.64 -9.38 -8.46
N THR A 235 4.67 -9.12 -9.36
CA THR A 235 4.46 -9.91 -10.59
C THR A 235 5.65 -9.77 -11.54
N GLU A 236 6.21 -8.58 -11.67
CA GLU A 236 7.39 -8.33 -12.49
C GLU A 236 8.63 -9.02 -11.92
N LEU A 237 8.82 -9.00 -10.59
CA LEU A 237 9.92 -9.71 -9.94
C LEU A 237 9.81 -11.22 -10.12
N GLN A 238 8.59 -11.76 -9.99
CA GLN A 238 8.35 -13.19 -10.24
C GLN A 238 8.64 -13.56 -11.70
N ALA A 239 8.13 -12.78 -12.65
CA ALA A 239 8.36 -13.02 -14.07
C ALA A 239 9.85 -12.93 -14.44
N ASP A 240 10.57 -11.93 -13.93
CA ASP A 240 11.99 -11.70 -14.24
C ASP A 240 12.92 -12.73 -13.59
N LEU A 241 12.63 -13.16 -12.35
CA LEU A 241 13.55 -13.99 -11.57
C LEU A 241 13.22 -15.49 -11.61
N LEU A 242 11.97 -15.87 -11.83
CA LEU A 242 11.52 -17.26 -11.76
C LEU A 242 11.06 -17.81 -13.10
N ASP A 243 10.24 -17.06 -13.82
CA ASP A 243 9.61 -17.56 -15.06
C ASP A 243 10.49 -17.30 -16.31
N GLY A 244 11.34 -16.28 -16.26
CA GLY A 244 12.23 -15.86 -17.34
C GLY A 244 13.58 -16.57 -17.39
N ASP A 245 14.42 -16.15 -18.35
CA ASP A 245 15.81 -16.57 -18.40
C ASP A 245 16.62 -15.87 -17.31
N ARG A 246 16.88 -16.60 -16.22
CA ARG A 246 17.62 -16.12 -15.05
C ARG A 246 19.00 -15.56 -15.37
N GLN A 247 19.65 -16.02 -16.45
CA GLN A 247 20.95 -15.50 -16.86
C GLN A 247 20.86 -14.10 -17.48
N ASN A 248 19.68 -13.76 -18.03
CA ASN A 248 19.36 -12.48 -18.65
C ASN A 248 18.32 -11.69 -17.83
N SER A 249 18.25 -11.93 -16.51
CA SER A 249 17.35 -11.20 -15.62
C SER A 249 17.68 -9.71 -15.63
N THR A 250 16.65 -8.90 -15.84
CA THR A 250 16.78 -7.45 -15.84
C THR A 250 17.23 -6.93 -14.49
N LEU A 251 16.67 -7.46 -13.40
CA LEU A 251 17.05 -7.06 -12.05
C LEU A 251 18.53 -7.37 -11.78
N VAL A 252 19.01 -8.53 -12.23
CA VAL A 252 20.42 -8.91 -12.13
C VAL A 252 21.31 -7.93 -12.91
N THR A 253 20.98 -7.66 -14.17
CA THR A 253 21.75 -6.70 -14.97
C THR A 253 21.79 -5.31 -14.32
N ARG A 254 20.64 -4.79 -13.85
CA ARG A 254 20.56 -3.44 -13.26
C ARG A 254 21.31 -3.33 -11.93
N LEU A 255 21.20 -4.34 -11.05
CA LEU A 255 21.73 -4.24 -9.69
C LEU A 255 23.15 -4.79 -9.55
N VAL A 256 23.48 -5.82 -10.33
CA VAL A 256 24.76 -6.53 -10.24
C VAL A 256 25.71 -6.05 -11.32
N GLU A 257 25.35 -6.16 -12.59
CA GLU A 257 26.27 -5.93 -13.71
C GLU A 257 26.56 -4.44 -13.94
N GLU A 258 25.52 -3.64 -14.10
CA GLU A 258 25.64 -2.19 -14.30
C GLU A 258 25.98 -1.45 -13.00
N GLY A 259 25.51 -1.97 -11.87
CA GLY A 259 25.80 -1.46 -10.53
C GLY A 259 27.22 -1.77 -10.11
N LYS A 260 27.41 -2.92 -9.45
CA LYS A 260 28.71 -3.35 -8.89
C LYS A 260 29.72 -3.78 -9.95
N GLY A 261 29.27 -4.31 -11.08
CA GLY A 261 30.12 -4.90 -12.12
C GLY A 261 30.85 -3.91 -13.02
N THR A 262 30.55 -2.60 -12.91
CA THR A 262 31.23 -1.55 -13.67
C THR A 262 32.46 -1.02 -12.93
N PHE A 263 33.47 -0.56 -13.68
CA PHE A 263 34.65 0.07 -13.07
C PHE A 263 34.25 1.38 -12.37
N GLY A 264 34.48 1.45 -11.06
CA GLY A 264 33.99 2.56 -10.21
C GLY A 264 32.52 2.41 -9.76
N GLY A 265 31.88 1.30 -10.11
CA GLY A 265 30.58 0.90 -9.60
C GLY A 265 30.63 0.59 -8.10
N GLU A 266 29.53 0.89 -7.41
CA GLU A 266 29.41 0.68 -5.97
C GLU A 266 28.45 -0.47 -5.68
N ALA A 267 28.75 -1.25 -4.64
CA ALA A 267 27.86 -2.29 -4.14
C ALA A 267 26.64 -1.69 -3.41
N TRP A 268 25.54 -2.44 -3.36
CA TRP A 268 24.42 -2.13 -2.49
C TRP A 268 24.69 -2.73 -1.11
N ASP A 269 24.44 -2.00 -0.02
CA ASP A 269 24.59 -2.57 1.33
C ASP A 269 23.27 -3.19 1.80
N ILE A 270 22.16 -2.53 1.50
CA ILE A 270 20.80 -2.95 1.85
C ILE A 270 19.91 -2.82 0.60
N ILE A 271 19.17 -3.88 0.29
CA ILE A 271 18.08 -3.87 -0.68
C ILE A 271 16.80 -4.18 0.09
N VAL A 272 15.88 -3.24 0.13
CA VAL A 272 14.54 -3.42 0.68
C VAL A 272 13.62 -3.79 -0.47
N ALA A 273 12.96 -4.93 -0.39
CA ALA A 273 11.81 -5.23 -1.24
C ALA A 273 10.54 -4.98 -0.43
N ASP A 274 9.81 -3.91 -0.77
CA ASP A 274 8.51 -3.56 -0.18
C ASP A 274 7.43 -4.50 -0.73
N LEU A 275 7.52 -5.74 -0.27
CA LEU A 275 6.68 -6.86 -0.62
C LEU A 275 6.24 -7.53 0.67
N MET A 276 4.97 -7.90 0.72
CA MET A 276 4.47 -8.82 1.72
C MET A 276 4.64 -10.24 1.19
N THR A 277 5.55 -11.01 1.80
CA THR A 277 5.87 -12.38 1.36
C THR A 277 5.24 -13.44 2.26
N SER A 278 4.97 -14.62 1.72
CA SER A 278 4.53 -15.78 2.50
C SER A 278 5.48 -16.96 2.30
N PRO A 279 5.41 -17.99 3.18
CA PRO A 279 6.23 -19.20 3.03
C PRO A 279 6.13 -19.91 1.67
N ASP A 280 4.99 -19.80 1.00
CA ASP A 280 4.78 -20.38 -0.33
C ASP A 280 5.59 -19.68 -1.42
N GLN A 281 6.03 -18.44 -1.17
CA GLN A 281 6.88 -17.65 -2.08
C GLN A 281 8.38 -17.83 -1.79
N ALA A 282 8.78 -18.93 -1.13
CA ALA A 282 10.17 -19.22 -0.78
C ALA A 282 11.15 -19.08 -1.97
N GLU A 283 10.73 -19.45 -3.19
CA GLU A 283 11.59 -19.34 -4.38
C GLU A 283 11.86 -17.89 -4.80
N LEU A 284 10.85 -17.03 -4.72
CA LEU A 284 11.02 -15.60 -4.99
C LEU A 284 11.95 -14.96 -3.94
N VAL A 285 11.74 -15.29 -2.65
CA VAL A 285 12.58 -14.80 -1.55
C VAL A 285 14.03 -15.28 -1.72
N ALA A 286 14.23 -16.54 -2.12
CA ALA A 286 15.55 -17.08 -2.40
C ALA A 286 16.25 -16.35 -3.55
N ALA A 287 15.52 -16.13 -4.66
CA ALA A 287 16.04 -15.43 -5.83
C ALA A 287 16.43 -13.98 -5.49
N LEU A 288 15.56 -13.24 -4.81
CA LEU A 288 15.85 -11.88 -4.33
C LEU A 288 17.06 -11.85 -3.38
N GLY A 289 17.15 -12.82 -2.46
CA GLY A 289 18.29 -12.96 -1.55
C GLY A 289 19.61 -13.19 -2.28
N ALA A 290 19.59 -13.99 -3.35
CA ALA A 290 20.75 -14.24 -4.19
C ALA A 290 21.14 -13.02 -5.05
N VAL A 291 20.15 -12.27 -5.57
CA VAL A 291 20.40 -10.98 -6.24
C VAL A 291 21.07 -10.01 -5.27
N ALA A 292 20.53 -9.86 -4.06
CA ALA A 292 21.11 -8.99 -3.04
C ALA A 292 22.54 -9.38 -2.69
N LYS A 293 22.81 -10.68 -2.53
CA LYS A 293 24.16 -11.21 -2.30
C LYS A 293 25.11 -10.85 -3.45
N ALA A 294 24.71 -11.09 -4.70
CA ALA A 294 25.53 -10.79 -5.87
C ALA A 294 25.82 -9.27 -6.00
N ALA A 295 24.83 -8.45 -5.67
CA ALA A 295 24.93 -7.00 -5.56
C ALA A 295 25.82 -6.50 -4.40
N GLY A 296 26.25 -7.40 -3.50
CA GLY A 296 27.13 -7.11 -2.36
C GLY A 296 26.42 -6.75 -1.06
N GLY A 297 25.10 -6.90 -1.00
CA GLY A 297 24.27 -6.47 0.11
C GLY A 297 23.41 -7.58 0.72
N ARG A 298 22.44 -7.14 1.52
CA ARG A 298 21.40 -7.99 2.12
C ARG A 298 20.02 -7.56 1.67
N LEU A 299 19.11 -8.52 1.60
CA LEU A 299 17.69 -8.31 1.37
C LEU A 299 16.97 -8.07 2.72
N LEU A 300 16.18 -7.01 2.81
CA LEU A 300 15.14 -6.84 3.82
C LEU A 300 13.78 -6.91 3.12
N THR A 301 12.83 -7.69 3.63
CA THR A 301 11.46 -7.72 3.12
C THR A 301 10.50 -8.19 4.22
N ASP A 302 9.19 -8.07 4.02
CA ASP A 302 8.21 -8.42 5.04
C ASP A 302 7.66 -9.83 4.85
N ALA A 303 7.28 -10.47 5.95
CA ALA A 303 6.58 -11.73 5.98
C ALA A 303 5.18 -11.55 6.58
N ASP A 304 4.18 -12.11 5.91
CA ASP A 304 2.79 -12.03 6.34
C ASP A 304 2.59 -12.86 7.61
N VAL A 305 2.39 -12.16 8.73
CA VAL A 305 2.21 -12.76 10.04
C VAL A 305 1.04 -13.75 10.12
N THR A 306 0.05 -13.61 9.23
CA THR A 306 -1.14 -14.46 9.17
C THR A 306 -0.88 -15.80 8.48
N THR A 307 0.25 -15.92 7.77
CA THR A 307 0.66 -17.14 7.04
C THR A 307 1.69 -17.97 7.81
N LEU A 308 2.18 -17.47 8.94
CA LEU A 308 3.23 -18.09 9.75
C LEU A 308 2.63 -19.01 10.83
N ASP A 309 1.89 -20.02 10.37
CA ASP A 309 1.10 -20.94 11.21
C ASP A 309 1.94 -22.12 11.79
N ASP A 310 1.27 -23.22 12.13
CA ASP A 310 1.90 -24.37 12.79
C ASP A 310 2.68 -25.30 11.83
N GLU A 311 2.34 -25.35 10.54
CA GLU A 311 3.08 -26.18 9.58
C GLU A 311 3.98 -25.33 8.68
N THR A 312 5.26 -25.68 8.65
CA THR A 312 6.24 -25.01 7.79
C THR A 312 6.38 -25.79 6.47
N PRO A 313 6.17 -25.16 5.31
CA PRO A 313 6.31 -25.84 4.01
C PRO A 313 7.73 -26.32 3.74
N ALA A 314 7.86 -27.47 3.05
CA ALA A 314 9.14 -28.07 2.61
C ALA A 314 10.07 -27.07 1.90
N SER A 315 9.47 -26.20 1.06
CA SER A 315 10.16 -25.12 0.35
C SER A 315 10.79 -24.11 1.31
N TRP A 316 10.10 -23.75 2.40
CA TRP A 316 10.63 -22.82 3.39
C TRP A 316 11.83 -23.40 4.14
N GLN A 317 11.78 -24.66 4.59
CA GLN A 317 12.93 -25.27 5.26
C GLN A 317 14.14 -25.40 4.33
N ALA A 318 13.90 -25.72 3.06
CA ALA A 318 14.96 -25.78 2.06
C ALA A 318 15.54 -24.38 1.77
N LEU A 319 14.74 -23.32 1.74
CA LEU A 319 15.22 -21.94 1.67
C LEU A 319 16.09 -21.61 2.89
N ARG A 320 15.60 -21.87 4.12
CA ARG A 320 16.36 -21.62 5.36
C ARG A 320 17.70 -22.37 5.43
N SER A 321 17.84 -23.48 4.69
CA SER A 321 19.09 -24.26 4.62
C SER A 321 20.03 -23.79 3.51
N SER A 322 19.58 -22.90 2.63
CA SER A 322 20.34 -22.41 1.48
C SER A 322 21.37 -21.34 1.85
N THR A 323 22.32 -21.09 0.95
CA THR A 323 23.29 -20.00 1.12
C THR A 323 22.65 -18.61 0.98
N ALA A 324 21.56 -18.49 0.21
CA ALA A 324 20.81 -17.25 0.03
C ALA A 324 20.14 -16.79 1.33
N ALA A 325 19.72 -17.71 2.20
CA ALA A 325 19.06 -17.34 3.46
C ALA A 325 19.95 -16.56 4.44
N ARG A 326 21.28 -16.52 4.23
CA ARG A 326 22.21 -15.71 5.04
C ARG A 326 22.20 -14.23 4.67
N THR A 327 21.68 -13.89 3.49
CA THR A 327 21.53 -12.49 3.03
C THR A 327 20.11 -11.99 3.15
N VAL A 328 19.15 -12.83 3.53
CA VAL A 328 17.73 -12.46 3.68
C VAL A 328 17.42 -12.20 5.15
N CYS A 329 16.84 -11.03 5.45
CA CYS A 329 16.18 -10.75 6.72
C CYS A 329 14.71 -10.46 6.44
N LEU A 330 13.83 -11.18 7.14
CA LEU A 330 12.39 -10.99 7.04
C LEU A 330 11.87 -10.30 8.29
N THR A 331 10.98 -9.33 8.14
CA THR A 331 10.35 -8.60 9.25
C THR A 331 8.85 -8.89 9.33
N THR A 332 8.29 -8.84 10.53
CA THR A 332 6.83 -8.99 10.73
C THR A 332 6.40 -8.42 12.09
N PRO A 333 5.19 -7.87 12.28
CA PRO A 333 4.19 -7.55 11.27
C PRO A 333 4.45 -6.16 10.64
N ARG A 334 3.50 -5.65 9.84
CA ARG A 334 3.54 -4.26 9.36
C ARG A 334 3.38 -3.26 10.51
N VAL A 335 3.77 -2.02 10.25
CA VAL A 335 3.77 -0.92 11.23
C VAL A 335 2.89 0.23 10.79
N LEU A 336 2.27 0.93 11.73
CA LEU A 336 1.32 2.01 11.42
C LEU A 336 2.07 3.21 10.84
N LEU A 337 1.65 3.69 9.66
CA LEU A 337 2.32 4.82 8.98
C LEU A 337 1.70 6.18 9.27
N ARG A 338 0.39 6.22 9.55
CA ARG A 338 -0.32 7.44 10.00
C ARG A 338 -1.48 7.08 10.91
N ALA A 339 -1.88 8.02 11.76
CA ALA A 339 -3.17 7.91 12.44
C ALA A 339 -4.32 8.07 11.42
N PRO A 340 -5.49 7.47 11.67
CA PRO A 340 -6.69 7.75 10.89
C PRO A 340 -7.03 9.24 10.94
N TRP A 341 -7.57 9.80 9.85
CA TRP A 341 -8.02 11.20 9.80
C TRP A 341 -9.22 11.43 10.71
N GLY A 342 -9.25 12.57 11.40
CA GLY A 342 -10.33 12.93 12.31
C GLY A 342 -9.88 13.86 13.43
N ARG A 343 -10.80 14.16 14.36
CA ARG A 343 -10.60 15.19 15.40
C ARG A 343 -9.49 14.90 16.39
N GLN A 344 -9.15 13.62 16.58
CA GLN A 344 -8.06 13.22 17.47
C GLN A 344 -6.67 13.33 16.83
N SER A 345 -6.63 13.51 15.51
CA SER A 345 -5.42 13.55 14.69
C SER A 345 -5.43 14.82 13.84
N GLU A 346 -5.75 14.69 12.55
CA GLU A 346 -5.85 15.75 11.57
C GLU A 346 -7.22 15.65 10.90
N GLU A 347 -8.06 16.67 11.12
CA GLU A 347 -9.40 16.77 10.53
C GLU A 347 -9.31 17.56 9.23
N PRO A 348 -9.98 17.13 8.14
CA PRO A 348 -10.02 17.89 6.89
C PRO A 348 -10.68 19.27 7.09
N ASP A 349 -10.19 20.28 6.38
CA ASP A 349 -10.71 21.64 6.47
C ASP A 349 -12.07 21.79 5.76
N THR A 350 -12.33 20.96 4.75
CA THR A 350 -13.46 21.18 3.82
C THR A 350 -14.79 20.60 4.34
N PHE A 351 -14.75 19.51 5.09
CA PHE A 351 -15.93 18.80 5.61
C PHE A 351 -15.57 18.02 6.88
N GLY A 352 -16.56 17.83 7.77
CA GLY A 352 -16.36 17.02 8.97
C GLY A 352 -16.13 15.55 8.60
N PHE A 353 -15.02 14.97 9.04
CA PHE A 353 -14.63 13.62 8.66
C PHE A 353 -14.03 12.86 9.83
N GLU A 354 -14.44 11.60 9.97
CA GLU A 354 -13.82 10.61 10.84
C GLU A 354 -13.60 9.35 10.00
N GLU A 355 -12.34 8.98 9.79
CA GLU A 355 -11.96 7.82 9.00
C GLU A 355 -12.37 6.51 9.68
N CYS A 356 -12.24 6.45 11.02
CA CYS A 356 -12.65 5.32 11.84
C CYS A 356 -13.79 5.74 12.79
N VAL A 357 -15.00 5.20 12.57
CA VAL A 357 -16.20 5.51 13.38
C VAL A 357 -16.37 4.58 14.58
N ALA A 358 -15.69 3.44 14.58
CA ALA A 358 -15.73 2.41 15.61
C ALA A 358 -14.31 1.87 15.87
N GLU A 359 -14.21 0.74 16.57
CA GLU A 359 -12.97 -0.04 16.61
C GLU A 359 -12.54 -0.35 15.17
N PRO A 360 -11.34 0.12 14.74
CA PRO A 360 -10.93 -0.03 13.36
C PRO A 360 -10.63 -1.49 13.05
N ALA A 361 -11.09 -1.95 11.89
CA ALA A 361 -10.60 -3.19 11.32
C ALA A 361 -9.13 -3.01 10.88
N THR A 362 -8.37 -4.10 10.79
CA THR A 362 -6.95 -4.03 10.39
C THR A 362 -6.80 -3.36 9.02
N GLU A 363 -7.72 -3.65 8.11
CA GLU A 363 -7.74 -3.18 6.72
C GLU A 363 -8.12 -1.71 6.59
N GLU A 364 -8.70 -1.08 7.63
CA GLU A 364 -9.05 0.34 7.63
C GLU A 364 -7.85 1.24 7.98
N LEU A 365 -6.77 0.64 8.51
CA LEU A 365 -5.57 1.37 8.94
C LEU A 365 -4.48 1.31 7.87
N LEU A 366 -3.70 2.39 7.78
CA LEU A 366 -2.57 2.46 6.84
C LEU A 366 -1.32 1.80 7.41
N TRP A 367 -1.14 0.53 7.08
CA TRP A 367 0.02 -0.26 7.44
C TRP A 367 1.14 -0.18 6.40
N GLY A 368 2.38 -0.03 6.87
CA GLY A 368 3.58 0.04 6.05
C GLY A 368 4.61 -1.05 6.36
N SER A 369 5.58 -1.16 5.46
CA SER A 369 6.66 -2.14 5.55
C SER A 369 7.46 -2.02 6.86
N GLY A 370 7.56 -3.14 7.59
CA GLY A 370 8.47 -3.27 8.71
C GLY A 370 9.93 -3.30 8.24
N ALA A 371 10.19 -3.83 7.04
CA ALA A 371 11.52 -3.89 6.44
C ALA A 371 12.08 -2.49 6.16
N LEU A 372 11.23 -1.57 5.69
CA LEU A 372 11.60 -0.16 5.54
C LEU A 372 11.96 0.48 6.88
N LEU A 373 11.17 0.24 7.93
CA LEU A 373 11.49 0.76 9.26
C LEU A 373 12.81 0.21 9.80
N VAL A 374 13.08 -1.09 9.61
CA VAL A 374 14.37 -1.70 9.98
C VAL A 374 15.52 -1.10 9.17
N ALA A 375 15.33 -0.83 7.88
CA ALA A 375 16.31 -0.13 7.06
C ALA A 375 16.60 1.28 7.60
N THR A 376 15.56 2.02 8.02
CA THR A 376 15.71 3.33 8.67
C THR A 376 16.54 3.25 9.94
N CYS A 377 16.25 2.30 10.83
CA CYS A 377 17.02 2.14 12.07
C CYS A 377 18.49 1.77 11.81
N LEU A 378 18.75 0.91 10.82
CA LEU A 378 20.12 0.58 10.40
C LEU A 378 20.85 1.79 9.81
N ALA A 379 20.16 2.63 9.06
CA ALA A 379 20.72 3.87 8.52
C ALA A 379 21.09 4.87 9.62
N GLN A 380 20.19 5.09 10.59
CA GLN A 380 20.46 5.94 11.75
C GLN A 380 21.59 5.36 12.63
N GLN A 381 21.66 4.03 12.76
CA GLN A 381 22.80 3.37 13.38
C GLN A 381 24.09 3.74 12.66
N PHE A 382 24.07 3.71 11.33
CA PHE A 382 25.21 4.05 10.49
C PHE A 382 25.61 5.54 10.63
N GLU A 383 24.67 6.47 10.70
CA GLU A 383 24.99 7.89 10.95
C GLU A 383 25.63 8.10 12.33
N SER A 384 25.19 7.35 13.36
CA SER A 384 25.78 7.42 14.70
C SER A 384 27.20 6.85 14.83
N GLY A 385 27.79 6.32 13.75
CA GLY A 385 29.10 5.65 13.76
C GLY A 385 29.06 4.19 14.24
N ASN A 386 27.90 3.69 14.67
CA ASN A 386 27.73 2.28 15.00
C ASN A 386 27.55 1.45 13.72
N ARG A 387 28.30 0.35 13.59
CA ARG A 387 28.29 -0.54 12.41
C ARG A 387 27.92 -1.98 12.77
N SER A 388 27.42 -2.22 13.99
CA SER A 388 27.16 -3.58 14.48
C SER A 388 26.03 -4.27 13.72
N GLY A 389 25.08 -3.51 13.18
CA GLY A 389 23.82 -4.06 12.67
C GLY A 389 22.93 -4.62 13.78
N ASN A 390 23.32 -4.48 15.05
CA ASN A 390 22.55 -4.96 16.18
C ASN A 390 21.56 -3.89 16.63
N LEU A 391 20.29 -4.06 16.24
CA LEU A 391 19.22 -3.14 16.61
C LEU A 391 18.72 -3.34 18.05
N SER A 392 19.09 -4.44 18.73
CA SER A 392 18.70 -4.64 20.15
C SER A 392 19.31 -3.63 21.10
N ASP A 393 20.47 -3.06 20.71
CA ASP A 393 21.23 -2.11 21.51
C ASP A 393 20.77 -0.67 21.25
N GLN A 394 19.84 -0.48 20.32
CA GLN A 394 19.25 0.82 20.03
C GLN A 394 18.03 1.07 20.92
N PRO A 395 17.75 2.34 21.24
CA PRO A 395 16.45 2.68 21.80
C PRO A 395 15.36 2.21 20.83
N ALA A 396 14.28 1.66 21.39
CA ALA A 396 13.06 1.36 20.64
C ALA A 396 12.68 2.53 19.71
N ALA A 397 12.21 2.26 18.50
CA ALA A 397 11.70 3.33 17.64
C ALA A 397 10.57 4.04 18.39
N GLN A 398 10.70 5.36 18.53
CA GLN A 398 9.78 6.21 19.30
C GLN A 398 8.88 7.00 18.36
N ASP A 399 7.91 7.70 18.95
CA ASP A 399 7.04 8.65 18.24
C ASP A 399 6.43 8.02 16.98
N ARG A 400 5.98 6.77 17.11
CA ARG A 400 5.19 6.11 16.07
C ARG A 400 3.77 6.67 16.10
N PRO A 401 3.09 6.74 14.94
CA PRO A 401 1.69 7.13 14.88
C PRO A 401 0.87 6.32 15.89
N MET A 402 0.02 7.00 16.63
CA MET A 402 -0.82 6.40 17.66
C MET A 402 -2.23 6.97 17.56
N PHE A 403 -3.22 6.15 17.87
CA PHE A 403 -4.63 6.52 17.80
C PHE A 403 -5.39 5.82 18.92
N VAL A 404 -6.38 6.50 19.50
CA VAL A 404 -7.22 5.98 20.58
C VAL A 404 -8.63 5.77 20.06
N PHE A 405 -9.16 4.57 20.24
CA PHE A 405 -10.55 4.25 19.90
C PHE A 405 -11.33 3.83 21.15
N GLU A 406 -12.65 3.94 21.08
CA GLU A 406 -13.54 3.48 22.13
C GLU A 406 -14.12 2.11 21.76
N LYS A 407 -14.08 1.18 22.72
CA LYS A 407 -14.64 -0.17 22.62
C LYS A 407 -15.27 -0.52 23.96
N ASP A 408 -16.52 -0.98 23.93
CA ASP A 408 -17.29 -1.38 25.13
C ASP A 408 -17.27 -0.31 26.25
N GLY A 409 -17.32 0.98 25.87
CA GLY A 409 -17.28 2.13 26.80
C GLY A 409 -15.91 2.41 27.44
N SER A 410 -14.85 1.72 27.00
CA SER A 410 -13.48 1.92 27.45
C SER A 410 -12.61 2.48 26.32
N ARG A 411 -11.60 3.28 26.67
CA ARG A 411 -10.62 3.80 25.72
C ARG A 411 -9.47 2.82 25.55
N HIS A 412 -9.17 2.49 24.30
CA HIS A 412 -8.10 1.58 23.92
C HIS A 412 -7.09 2.31 23.03
N LEU A 413 -5.81 2.07 23.27
CA LEU A 413 -4.75 2.54 22.39
C LEU A 413 -4.52 1.51 21.28
N GLN A 414 -4.58 1.95 20.03
CA GLN A 414 -4.21 1.12 18.89
C GLN A 414 -2.70 0.79 18.95
N PRO A 415 -2.31 -0.50 18.93
CA PRO A 415 -0.91 -0.87 18.82
C PRO A 415 -0.27 -0.33 17.52
N VAL A 416 0.99 0.08 17.62
CA VAL A 416 1.76 0.67 16.50
C VAL A 416 2.22 -0.35 15.45
N ALA A 417 1.90 -1.63 15.64
CA ALA A 417 2.09 -2.71 14.69
C ALA A 417 0.83 -3.59 14.65
N GLU A 418 0.57 -4.25 13.54
CA GLU A 418 -0.72 -4.95 13.29
C GLU A 418 -1.07 -6.00 14.33
N LYS A 419 -0.05 -6.60 14.94
CA LYS A 419 -0.21 -7.69 15.89
C LYS A 419 0.63 -7.45 17.13
N LEU A 420 -0.03 -7.50 18.29
CA LEU A 420 0.65 -7.61 19.57
C LEU A 420 1.25 -9.01 19.70
N LEU A 421 2.58 -9.08 19.80
CA LEU A 421 3.32 -10.33 19.95
C LEU A 421 3.79 -10.50 21.40
N SER A 422 3.37 -11.61 22.04
CA SER A 422 3.97 -12.06 23.30
C SER A 422 5.43 -12.49 23.11
N ASP A 423 6.19 -12.57 24.20
CA ASP A 423 7.59 -13.05 24.15
C ASP A 423 7.68 -14.44 23.48
N ASN A 424 6.78 -15.36 23.85
CA ASN A 424 6.75 -16.71 23.29
C ASN A 424 6.42 -16.72 21.79
N GLN A 425 5.49 -15.87 21.34
CA GLN A 425 5.17 -15.76 19.91
C GLN A 425 6.33 -15.16 19.12
N ALA A 426 6.98 -14.12 19.65
CA ALA A 426 8.15 -13.52 19.04
C ALA A 426 9.31 -14.52 18.93
N GLU A 427 9.58 -15.28 19.99
CA GLU A 427 10.62 -16.31 19.98
C GLU A 427 10.30 -17.44 19.01
N ALA A 428 9.03 -17.87 18.93
CA ALA A 428 8.59 -18.87 17.96
C ALA A 428 8.81 -18.40 16.51
N LEU A 429 8.48 -17.14 16.20
CA LEU A 429 8.74 -16.55 14.87
C LEU A 429 10.25 -16.57 14.53
N ARG A 430 11.11 -16.24 15.50
CA ARG A 430 12.58 -16.26 15.30
C ARG A 430 13.12 -17.66 15.13
N ALA A 431 12.80 -18.58 16.04
CA ALA A 431 13.37 -19.92 16.07
C ALA A 431 12.84 -20.78 14.91
N LYS A 432 11.51 -20.83 14.76
CA LYS A 432 10.83 -21.71 13.80
C LYS A 432 10.83 -21.15 12.39
N TRP A 433 10.57 -19.85 12.24
CA TRP A 433 10.40 -19.24 10.93
C TRP A 433 11.64 -18.49 10.43
N GLY A 434 12.54 -18.08 11.33
CA GLY A 434 13.70 -17.27 10.97
C GLY A 434 13.35 -15.81 10.67
N VAL A 435 12.17 -15.36 11.12
CA VAL A 435 11.64 -14.02 10.87
C VAL A 435 11.91 -13.12 12.09
N MET A 436 12.18 -11.85 11.85
CA MET A 436 12.44 -10.81 12.83
C MET A 436 11.11 -10.17 13.29
N PRO A 437 10.64 -10.45 14.52
CA PRO A 437 9.41 -9.87 15.05
C PRO A 437 9.63 -8.42 15.49
N LEU A 438 8.80 -7.51 14.99
CA LEU A 438 8.67 -6.14 15.44
C LEU A 438 7.61 -6.08 16.54
N ARG A 439 8.00 -5.65 17.74
CA ARG A 439 7.15 -5.81 18.92
C ARG A 439 6.64 -4.46 19.41
N PRO A 440 5.34 -4.15 19.24
CA PRO A 440 4.78 -2.90 19.75
C PRO A 440 4.63 -2.94 21.27
N GLU A 441 4.90 -1.82 21.92
CA GLU A 441 4.52 -1.60 23.30
C GLU A 441 2.99 -1.58 23.41
N ARG A 442 2.42 -2.35 24.35
CA ARG A 442 0.96 -2.55 24.45
C ARG A 442 0.18 -1.24 24.63
N ASN A 443 0.71 -0.32 25.43
CA ASN A 443 0.06 0.94 25.79
C ASN A 443 1.00 2.13 25.52
N GLY A 444 1.75 2.06 24.43
CA GLY A 444 2.70 3.11 24.07
C GLY A 444 2.90 3.20 22.56
N ASN A 445 3.73 4.16 22.17
CA ASN A 445 4.04 4.46 20.78
C ASN A 445 5.44 3.96 20.36
N ARG A 446 5.92 2.92 21.04
CA ARG A 446 7.27 2.38 20.88
C ARG A 446 7.24 1.02 20.18
N LEU A 447 8.27 0.78 19.37
CA LEU A 447 8.49 -0.51 18.71
C LEU A 447 9.87 -1.06 19.08
N LEU A 448 9.89 -2.25 19.67
CA LEU A 448 11.12 -2.95 20.02
C LEU A 448 11.58 -3.80 18.85
N PHE A 449 12.87 -3.68 18.53
CA PHE A 449 13.56 -4.51 17.55
C PHE A 449 14.44 -5.53 18.27
N PRO A 450 14.36 -6.81 17.91
CA PRO A 450 15.37 -7.77 18.34
C PRO A 450 16.67 -7.55 17.54
N ALA A 451 17.71 -8.32 17.86
CA ALA A 451 18.91 -8.36 17.03
C ALA A 451 18.55 -8.78 15.59
N LEU A 452 19.20 -8.13 14.62
CA LEU A 452 19.03 -8.45 13.21
C LEU A 452 19.34 -9.93 12.99
N GLN A 453 18.38 -10.65 12.43
CA GLN A 453 18.46 -12.08 12.20
C GLN A 453 18.31 -12.36 10.70
N HIS A 454 19.22 -13.18 10.18
CA HIS A 454 19.06 -13.72 8.83
C HIS A 454 18.15 -14.96 8.86
N LEU A 455 17.51 -15.24 7.73
CA LEU A 455 16.55 -16.34 7.58
C LEU A 455 17.15 -17.73 7.80
N ALA A 456 18.48 -17.86 7.57
CA ALA A 456 19.17 -19.13 7.67
C ALA A 456 18.94 -19.81 9.02
N ALA A 457 18.72 -21.13 9.01
CA ALA A 457 18.62 -21.92 10.23
C ALA A 457 19.97 -21.92 10.97
N HIS A 458 19.92 -21.77 12.30
CA HIS A 458 21.08 -21.83 13.19
C HIS A 458 21.38 -23.25 13.64
#